data_AF-A0A9P5Z712-F1
#
_entry.id   AF-A0A9P5Z712-F1
#
_cell.length_a   1.000
_cell.length_b   1.000
_cell.length_c   1.000
_cell.angle_alpha   90.00
_cell.angle_beta   90.00
_cell.angle_gamma   90.00
#
_symmetry.space_group_name_H-M   'P 1'
#
loop_
_entity.id
_entity.type
_entity.pdbx_description
1 polymer ?
#
loop_
_entity_poly.entity_id
_entity_poly.type
_entity_poly.pdbx_seq_one_letter_code
_entity_poly.pdbx_strand_id
1 'polypeptide(L)'
;MYELSQVEDSEDRYGYVLCSRLSYILQADVGDESSVDRNEADVVITLQIGDTRVALLVVEMKQELTIRNCDPSLQAGLSMRHVWIDSLKRDIRDRCCCPTFLIAVGGPWLCVLGGVLTDRIIVQRLTDMKWMALSSTEEDARIYHNARLFIALRQCLAELKTYYEGLGSVPPCEANEPHPRYYPYPSSYTSNDGTLVHFDYLETLEEDAACVTYLAQITNQTTSGDVTTDEDAASTKIVVKFVARYGKEVHELLAREGHAPRLRYYGSVSGIPSSGVLPSPAERSPPGLCLRSDLMYMVVMDYVEASSKTPSNARQQISPVLTLLHSNGYVFGDLRGQNVLFDADGNIKFIDFNWCGRYDMNIRDKGLPAGLQKEIDKLRINQDGGPYTRYPLSMSTVTGMWATGMTPLAPIRPCHDWAMLEKISWT
;
A
#
# COMPACT_ATOMS: atom_id res chain seq x y z
N MET A 1 23.26 -3.35 23.54
CA MET A 1 22.60 -4.67 23.40
C MET A 1 22.77 -5.51 24.67
N TYR A 2 23.98 -5.87 25.10
CA TYR A 2 24.24 -6.57 26.38
C TYR A 2 23.50 -5.94 27.57
N GLU A 3 23.61 -4.62 27.65
CA GLU A 3 22.94 -3.82 28.67
C GLU A 3 21.39 -3.87 28.59
N LEU A 4 20.79 -3.77 27.39
CA LEU A 4 19.33 -3.82 27.18
C LEU A 4 18.71 -5.18 27.57
N SER A 5 19.54 -6.22 27.76
CA SER A 5 19.12 -7.57 28.12
C SER A 5 19.18 -7.87 29.63
N GLN A 6 19.60 -6.90 30.45
CA GLN A 6 19.68 -7.08 31.89
C GLN A 6 18.30 -7.00 32.55
N VAL A 7 18.00 -7.96 33.42
CA VAL A 7 16.81 -7.95 34.28
C VAL A 7 17.09 -7.01 35.44
N GLU A 8 16.29 -5.97 35.60
CA GLU A 8 16.41 -4.99 36.69
C GLU A 8 15.47 -5.35 37.85
N ASP A 9 15.85 -4.97 39.06
CA ASP A 9 15.15 -5.36 40.31
C ASP A 9 13.78 -4.68 40.52
N SER A 10 13.42 -3.66 39.72
CA SER A 10 12.12 -2.98 39.78
C SER A 10 11.61 -2.46 38.42
N GLU A 11 10.27 -2.42 38.26
CA GLU A 11 9.56 -2.00 37.04
C GLU A 11 9.92 -0.56 36.62
N ASP A 12 9.92 0.38 37.57
CA ASP A 12 10.25 1.79 37.34
C ASP A 12 11.73 1.98 36.91
N ARG A 13 12.64 1.16 37.47
CA ARG A 13 14.07 1.23 37.15
C ARG A 13 14.38 0.63 35.79
N TYR A 14 13.69 -0.45 35.40
CA TYR A 14 13.82 -1.05 34.08
C TYR A 14 13.42 -0.08 32.97
N GLY A 15 12.24 0.56 33.09
CA GLY A 15 11.76 1.54 32.12
C GLY A 15 12.71 2.73 31.99
N TYR A 16 13.15 3.31 33.10
CA TYR A 16 14.08 4.44 33.11
C TYR A 16 15.42 4.12 32.43
N VAL A 17 16.04 2.98 32.76
CA VAL A 17 17.33 2.56 32.21
C VAL A 17 17.21 2.26 30.72
N LEU A 18 16.15 1.57 30.30
CA LEU A 18 15.88 1.27 28.89
C LEU A 18 15.72 2.57 28.09
N CYS A 19 14.99 3.55 28.61
CA CYS A 19 14.75 4.82 27.94
C CYS A 19 16.02 5.68 27.83
N SER A 20 16.84 5.74 28.89
CA SER A 20 18.16 6.39 28.83
C SER A 20 19.05 5.77 27.73
N ARG A 21 19.02 4.44 27.61
CA ARG A 21 19.81 3.73 26.58
C ARG A 21 19.23 3.91 25.18
N LEU A 22 17.91 3.89 25.02
CA LEU A 22 17.26 4.19 23.74
C LEU A 22 17.58 5.62 23.31
N SER A 23 17.53 6.60 24.22
CA SER A 23 17.96 7.98 23.94
C SER A 23 19.39 8.03 23.40
N TYR A 24 20.32 7.34 24.07
CA TYR A 24 21.72 7.27 23.63
C TYR A 24 21.87 6.59 22.25
N ILE A 25 21.21 5.45 22.05
CA ILE A 25 21.27 4.68 20.79
C ILE A 25 20.56 5.42 19.65
N LEU A 26 19.51 6.16 19.92
CA LEU A 26 18.77 6.91 18.90
C LEU A 26 19.28 8.34 18.75
N GLN A 27 20.21 8.78 19.60
CA GLN A 27 20.75 10.15 19.63
C GLN A 27 19.64 11.20 19.62
N ALA A 28 18.61 10.98 20.43
CA ALA A 28 17.41 11.81 20.47
C ALA A 28 17.03 12.15 21.90
N ASP A 29 16.60 13.40 22.12
CA ASP A 29 16.22 13.92 23.43
C ASP A 29 14.90 13.28 23.90
N VAL A 30 14.96 12.53 24.99
CA VAL A 30 13.76 11.98 25.63
C VAL A 30 13.09 13.07 26.45
N GLY A 31 11.87 13.43 26.07
CA GLY A 31 11.00 14.24 26.90
C GLY A 31 10.29 13.33 27.89
N ASP A 32 10.47 13.55 29.18
CA ASP A 32 9.65 12.89 30.19
C ASP A 32 8.30 13.62 30.23
N GLU A 33 7.31 13.13 29.47
CA GLU A 33 5.90 13.51 29.68
C GLU A 33 5.29 12.53 30.69
N SER A 34 5.88 12.43 31.89
CA SER A 34 5.24 11.77 33.03
C SER A 34 4.26 12.76 33.68
N SER A 35 3.03 12.85 33.17
CA SER A 35 1.93 13.51 33.86
C SER A 35 1.09 12.48 34.62
N VAL A 36 0.37 12.93 35.65
CA VAL A 36 -0.15 12.13 36.78
C VAL A 36 -1.33 11.20 36.39
N ASP A 37 -1.72 11.14 35.11
CA ASP A 37 -2.80 10.29 34.63
C ASP A 37 -2.29 8.97 34.02
N ARG A 38 -2.79 7.84 34.54
CA ARG A 38 -2.37 6.45 34.24
C ARG A 38 -2.63 5.95 32.81
N ASN A 39 -2.83 6.84 31.84
CA ASN A 39 -3.17 6.56 30.45
C ASN A 39 -2.18 7.17 29.44
N GLU A 40 -1.05 7.72 29.90
CA GLU A 40 -0.01 8.29 29.07
C GLU A 40 1.04 7.26 28.63
N ALA A 41 1.78 7.56 27.56
CA ALA A 41 2.83 6.69 27.05
C ALA A 41 3.93 6.50 28.09
N ASP A 42 4.59 5.34 28.09
CA ASP A 42 5.71 5.13 29.01
C ASP A 42 6.88 6.08 28.70
N VAL A 43 7.15 6.36 27.42
CA VAL A 43 8.12 7.39 26.98
C VAL A 43 7.75 8.03 25.64
N VAL A 44 8.04 9.33 25.51
CA VAL A 44 7.90 10.08 24.26
C VAL A 44 9.19 10.84 23.93
N ILE A 45 9.72 10.66 22.72
CA ILE A 45 10.78 11.51 22.19
C ILE A 45 10.12 12.63 21.41
N THR A 46 10.38 13.87 21.83
CA THR A 46 9.73 15.06 21.28
C THR A 46 10.70 15.99 20.57
N LEU A 47 10.19 16.71 19.58
CA LEU A 47 10.82 17.84 18.92
C LEU A 47 10.06 19.13 19.26
N GLN A 48 10.78 20.19 19.64
CA GLN A 48 10.17 21.49 19.87
C GLN A 48 10.07 22.26 18.54
N ILE A 49 8.85 22.66 18.15
CA ILE A 49 8.57 23.50 16.98
C ILE A 49 7.73 24.70 17.44
N GLY A 50 8.33 25.89 17.43
CA GLY A 50 7.76 27.06 18.09
C GLY A 50 7.43 26.73 19.55
N ASP A 51 6.18 26.90 19.95
CA ASP A 51 5.70 26.59 21.29
C ASP A 51 5.12 25.16 21.42
N THR A 52 5.13 24.36 20.35
CA THR A 52 4.53 23.02 20.31
C THR A 52 5.58 21.92 20.43
N ARG A 53 5.33 20.92 21.28
CA ARG A 53 6.09 19.66 21.32
C ARG A 53 5.47 18.64 20.38
N VAL A 54 6.23 18.19 19.40
CA VAL A 54 5.84 17.18 18.41
C VAL A 54 6.43 15.83 18.79
N ALA A 55 5.63 14.77 18.84
CA ALA A 55 6.13 13.43 19.14
C ALA A 55 6.72 12.75 17.89
N LEU A 56 8.02 12.47 17.94
CA LEU A 56 8.75 11.73 16.90
C LEU A 56 8.71 10.22 17.15
N LEU A 57 8.81 9.81 18.42
CA LEU A 57 8.76 8.42 18.85
C LEU A 57 7.90 8.28 20.11
N VAL A 58 7.01 7.29 20.12
CA VAL A 58 6.27 6.86 21.32
C VAL A 58 6.69 5.45 21.70
N VAL A 59 6.98 5.20 22.96
CA VAL A 59 7.45 3.91 23.47
C VAL A 59 6.46 3.38 24.49
N GLU A 60 6.06 2.12 24.31
CA GLU A 60 5.25 1.36 25.24
C GLU A 60 5.97 0.10 25.67
N MET A 61 5.97 -0.16 26.96
CA MET A 61 6.73 -1.22 27.60
C MET A 61 5.84 -2.05 28.51
N LYS A 62 5.96 -3.37 28.39
CA LYS A 62 5.33 -4.34 29.29
C LYS A 62 6.36 -5.37 29.73
N GLN A 63 6.18 -5.90 30.94
CA GLN A 63 7.02 -6.95 31.50
C GLN A 63 7.06 -8.20 30.62
N GLU A 64 5.91 -8.56 30.05
CA GLU A 64 5.76 -9.61 29.04
C GLU A 64 4.65 -9.21 28.07
N LEU A 65 4.60 -9.86 26.90
CA LEU A 65 3.60 -9.59 25.87
C LEU A 65 2.14 -9.81 26.33
N THR A 66 1.91 -10.49 27.46
CA THR A 66 0.56 -10.87 27.93
C THR A 66 0.18 -10.28 29.30
N ILE A 67 1.06 -9.51 29.93
CA ILE A 67 0.82 -8.95 31.26
C ILE A 67 0.07 -7.60 31.14
N ARG A 68 -1.05 -7.47 31.86
CA ARG A 68 -1.98 -6.30 31.92
C ARG A 68 -2.85 -6.07 30.67
N ASN A 69 -3.85 -6.93 30.42
CA ASN A 69 -5.05 -6.73 29.56
C ASN A 69 -4.90 -6.08 28.15
N CYS A 70 -3.71 -5.71 27.69
CA CYS A 70 -3.50 -4.98 26.45
C CYS A 70 -2.12 -5.33 25.87
N ASP A 71 -2.09 -5.64 24.59
CA ASP A 71 -0.85 -5.86 23.84
C ASP A 71 -0.09 -4.53 23.68
N PRO A 72 1.25 -4.50 23.89
CA PRO A 72 2.03 -3.26 23.85
C PRO A 72 1.99 -2.56 22.48
N SER A 73 1.79 -3.30 21.38
CA SER A 73 1.67 -2.68 20.06
C SER A 73 0.32 -1.98 19.85
N LEU A 74 -0.76 -2.53 20.42
CA LEU A 74 -2.06 -1.86 20.44
C LEU A 74 -2.00 -0.62 21.34
N GLN A 75 -1.39 -0.74 22.51
CA GLN A 75 -1.23 0.40 23.43
C GLN A 75 -0.42 1.52 22.80
N ALA A 76 0.63 1.22 22.03
CA ALA A 76 1.45 2.25 21.39
C ALA A 76 0.64 3.12 20.41
N GLY A 77 -0.30 2.51 19.68
CA GLY A 77 -1.24 3.23 18.82
C GLY A 77 -2.23 4.10 19.60
N LEU A 78 -2.71 3.62 20.76
CA LEU A 78 -3.58 4.39 21.65
C LEU A 78 -2.84 5.58 22.29
N SER A 79 -1.58 5.40 22.65
CA SER A 79 -0.76 6.46 23.23
C SER A 79 -0.40 7.51 22.18
N MET A 80 -0.06 7.10 20.95
CA MET A 80 0.07 8.02 19.82
C MET A 80 -1.22 8.85 19.62
N ARG A 81 -2.39 8.20 19.70
CA ARG A 81 -3.68 8.89 19.63
C ARG A 81 -3.79 9.97 20.69
N HIS A 82 -3.52 9.61 21.95
CA HIS A 82 -3.64 10.52 23.07
C HIS A 82 -2.73 11.74 22.90
N VAL A 83 -1.48 11.53 22.49
CA VAL A 83 -0.52 12.59 22.22
C VAL A 83 -1.03 13.57 21.16
N TRP A 84 -1.60 13.08 20.06
CA TRP A 84 -1.98 13.91 18.92
C TRP A 84 -3.38 14.54 18.99
N ILE A 85 -4.30 14.03 19.82
CA ILE A 85 -5.62 14.66 20.02
C ILE A 85 -5.56 15.91 20.92
N ASP A 86 -4.42 16.16 21.55
CA ASP A 86 -4.17 17.38 22.32
C ASP A 86 -4.48 18.64 21.48
N SER A 87 -5.21 19.55 22.10
CA SER A 87 -5.60 20.84 21.49
C SER A 87 -4.40 21.72 21.15
N LEU A 88 -3.31 21.63 21.92
CA LEU A 88 -2.08 22.40 21.70
C LEU A 88 -1.37 22.02 20.40
N LYS A 89 -1.61 20.80 19.89
CA LYS A 89 -0.98 20.29 18.67
C LYS A 89 -1.83 20.51 17.41
N ARG A 90 -2.94 21.28 17.51
CA ARG A 90 -3.88 21.49 16.39
C ARG A 90 -3.19 22.07 15.15
N ASP A 91 -2.36 23.10 15.30
CA ASP A 91 -1.72 23.74 14.13
C ASP A 91 -0.84 22.76 13.33
N ILE A 92 -0.02 21.96 14.03
CA ILE A 92 0.79 20.91 13.40
C ILE A 92 -0.10 19.82 12.81
N ARG A 93 -1.11 19.38 13.57
CA ARG A 93 -2.03 18.31 13.17
C ARG A 93 -2.78 18.68 11.89
N ASP A 94 -3.18 19.92 11.73
CA ASP A 94 -3.97 20.33 10.57
C ASP A 94 -3.10 20.41 9.30
N ARG A 95 -1.77 20.54 9.41
CA ARG A 95 -0.84 20.63 8.28
C ARG A 95 -0.29 19.30 7.78
N CYS A 96 -0.43 18.20 8.53
CA CYS A 96 0.16 16.92 8.13
C CYS A 96 -0.60 15.69 8.65
N CYS A 97 -0.18 14.52 8.18
CA CYS A 97 -0.67 13.24 8.71
C CYS A 97 0.04 12.80 10.01
N CYS A 98 0.76 13.69 10.69
CA CYS A 98 1.40 13.42 11.99
C CYS A 98 2.20 12.09 12.04
N PRO A 99 3.13 11.84 11.10
CA PRO A 99 3.93 10.63 11.12
C PRO A 99 4.71 10.50 12.43
N THR A 100 4.59 9.36 13.09
CA THR A 100 5.24 9.06 14.38
C THR A 100 5.72 7.62 14.39
N PHE A 101 6.98 7.40 14.79
CA PHE A 101 7.46 6.04 15.06
C PHE A 101 6.93 5.55 16.39
N LEU A 102 6.71 4.25 16.51
CA LEU A 102 6.32 3.64 17.78
C LEU A 102 7.25 2.46 18.08
N ILE A 103 7.60 2.28 19.35
CA ILE A 103 8.27 1.07 19.83
C ILE A 103 7.35 0.38 20.82
N ALA A 104 7.08 -0.89 20.58
CA ALA A 104 6.40 -1.77 21.51
C ALA A 104 7.41 -2.78 22.09
N VAL A 105 7.53 -2.81 23.41
CA VAL A 105 8.40 -3.73 24.15
C VAL A 105 7.56 -4.65 25.03
N GLY A 106 7.81 -5.95 24.95
CA GLY A 106 7.19 -6.96 25.82
C GLY A 106 8.25 -7.95 26.30
N GLY A 107 8.78 -7.74 27.50
CA GLY A 107 9.95 -8.47 27.99
C GLY A 107 11.14 -8.33 27.03
N PRO A 108 11.75 -9.42 26.55
CA PRO A 108 12.88 -9.37 25.62
C PRO A 108 12.50 -9.09 24.16
N TRP A 109 11.21 -8.89 23.86
CA TRP A 109 10.72 -8.65 22.51
C TRP A 109 10.53 -7.17 22.24
N LEU A 110 11.00 -6.72 21.08
CA LEU A 110 10.85 -5.34 20.59
C LEU A 110 10.27 -5.33 19.18
N CYS A 111 9.31 -4.45 18.93
CA CYS A 111 8.74 -4.21 17.61
C CYS A 111 8.76 -2.72 17.30
N VAL A 112 9.17 -2.35 16.08
CA VAL A 112 9.04 -0.98 15.56
C VAL A 112 7.79 -0.89 14.70
N LEU A 113 6.97 0.12 14.96
CA LEU A 113 5.79 0.47 14.19
C LEU A 113 5.91 1.91 13.67
N GLY A 114 5.10 2.23 12.67
CA GLY A 114 4.89 3.59 12.20
C GLY A 114 3.40 3.89 12.29
N GLY A 115 3.07 5.10 12.72
CA GLY A 115 1.69 5.58 12.78
C GLY A 115 1.52 6.88 12.01
N VAL A 116 0.33 7.07 11.44
CA VAL A 116 -0.12 8.31 10.83
C VAL A 116 -1.57 8.60 11.25
N LEU A 117 -1.94 9.88 11.21
CA LEU A 117 -3.26 10.42 11.51
C LEU A 117 -3.86 11.10 10.26
N THR A 118 -4.69 10.34 9.55
CA THR A 118 -5.54 10.83 8.44
C THR A 118 -6.88 11.33 9.02
N ASP A 119 -8.01 10.85 8.50
CA ASP A 119 -9.32 10.82 9.16
C ASP A 119 -9.37 9.86 10.37
N ARG A 120 -8.41 8.93 10.44
CA ARG A 120 -8.25 7.93 11.49
C ARG A 120 -6.79 7.70 11.79
N ILE A 121 -6.51 6.95 12.84
CA ILE A 121 -5.15 6.52 13.16
C ILE A 121 -4.88 5.20 12.46
N ILE A 122 -3.83 5.19 11.65
CA ILE A 122 -3.34 4.01 10.95
C ILE A 122 -2.00 3.68 11.57
N VAL A 123 -1.89 2.49 12.16
CA VAL A 123 -0.65 1.98 12.76
C VAL A 123 -0.24 0.73 12.01
N GLN A 124 0.99 0.72 11.53
CA GLN A 124 1.56 -0.39 10.78
C GLN A 124 2.83 -0.89 11.46
N ARG A 125 2.97 -2.21 11.54
CA ARG A 125 4.24 -2.83 11.91
C ARG A 125 5.26 -2.63 10.79
N LEU A 126 6.42 -2.08 11.15
CA LEU A 126 7.56 -1.93 10.24
C LEU A 126 8.54 -3.09 10.38
N THR A 127 8.55 -3.74 11.55
CA THR A 127 9.30 -4.97 11.82
C THR A 127 8.41 -6.07 12.38
N ASP A 128 8.88 -7.31 12.24
CA ASP A 128 8.52 -8.43 13.12
C ASP A 128 8.97 -8.17 14.58
N MET A 129 8.49 -9.01 15.50
CA MET A 129 8.94 -8.99 16.90
C MET A 129 10.40 -9.48 16.98
N LYS A 130 11.31 -8.59 17.35
CA LYS A 130 12.74 -8.86 17.46
C LYS A 130 13.10 -9.29 18.87
N TRP A 131 13.85 -10.39 18.97
CA TRP A 131 14.44 -10.83 20.23
C TRP A 131 15.69 -10.00 20.55
N MET A 132 15.67 -9.31 21.70
CA MET A 132 16.69 -8.36 22.13
C MET A 132 17.62 -8.89 23.23
N ALA A 133 17.28 -10.02 23.83
CA ALA A 133 18.10 -10.64 24.87
C ALA A 133 19.27 -11.46 24.30
N LEU A 134 20.21 -11.81 25.16
CA LEU A 134 21.28 -12.76 24.88
C LEU A 134 20.85 -14.14 25.37
N SER A 135 20.90 -15.13 24.49
CA SER A 135 20.54 -16.53 24.79
C SER A 135 21.74 -17.46 24.70
N SER A 136 22.81 -17.05 24.01
CA SER A 136 24.07 -17.80 23.91
C SER A 136 25.22 -16.87 23.51
N THR A 137 26.45 -17.42 23.47
CA THR A 137 27.66 -16.70 23.03
C THR A 137 27.77 -16.56 21.51
N GLU A 138 26.94 -17.26 20.73
CA GLU A 138 27.04 -17.35 19.26
C GLU A 138 25.85 -16.64 18.58
N GLU A 139 25.67 -15.35 18.87
CA GLU A 139 24.49 -14.58 18.42
C GLU A 139 24.83 -13.30 17.65
N ASP A 140 26.09 -13.14 17.23
CA ASP A 140 26.62 -11.96 16.55
C ASP A 140 25.75 -11.52 15.38
N ALA A 141 25.33 -12.45 14.52
CA ALA A 141 24.49 -12.14 13.36
C ALA A 141 23.16 -11.45 13.76
N ARG A 142 22.51 -11.91 14.84
CA ARG A 142 21.28 -11.31 15.34
C ARG A 142 21.56 -9.95 15.97
N ILE A 143 22.65 -9.82 16.72
CA ILE A 143 23.07 -8.55 17.32
C ILE A 143 23.34 -7.51 16.23
N TYR A 144 24.08 -7.88 15.17
CA TYR A 144 24.32 -7.01 14.02
C TYR A 144 23.01 -6.64 13.30
N HIS A 145 22.09 -7.58 13.12
CA HIS A 145 20.78 -7.30 12.53
C HIS A 145 19.97 -6.29 13.37
N ASN A 146 19.90 -6.48 14.68
CA ASN A 146 19.23 -5.57 15.60
C ASN A 146 19.93 -4.20 15.68
N ALA A 147 21.26 -4.15 15.60
CA ALA A 147 22.01 -2.89 15.56
C ALA A 147 21.68 -2.09 14.28
N ARG A 148 21.58 -2.77 13.12
CA ARG A 148 21.15 -2.14 11.86
C ARG A 148 19.75 -1.54 11.96
N LEU A 149 18.84 -2.22 12.66
CA LEU A 149 17.50 -1.69 12.92
C LEU A 149 17.56 -0.35 13.66
N PHE A 150 18.36 -0.24 14.73
CA PHE A 150 18.48 1.01 15.48
C PHE A 150 19.20 2.12 14.71
N ILE A 151 20.20 1.78 13.90
CA ILE A 151 20.85 2.75 13.01
C ILE A 151 19.84 3.29 11.99
N ALA A 152 19.03 2.42 11.38
CA ALA A 152 17.99 2.84 10.46
C ALA A 152 16.94 3.71 11.16
N LEU A 153 16.45 3.32 12.35
CA LEU A 153 15.49 4.11 13.12
C LEU A 153 16.05 5.49 13.49
N ARG A 154 17.34 5.57 13.88
CA ARG A 154 18.02 6.85 14.14
C ARG A 154 18.02 7.75 12.90
N GLN A 155 18.35 7.21 11.73
CA GLN A 155 18.32 7.97 10.47
C GLN A 155 16.91 8.45 10.15
N CYS A 156 15.91 7.58 10.28
CA CYS A 156 14.51 7.94 10.06
C CYS A 156 14.01 9.02 11.04
N LEU A 157 14.45 9.02 12.31
CA LEU A 157 14.11 10.07 13.26
C LEU A 157 14.72 11.43 12.88
N ALA A 158 15.94 11.43 12.34
CA ALA A 158 16.56 12.66 11.82
C ALA A 158 15.84 13.20 10.57
N GLU A 159 15.44 12.32 9.66
CA GLU A 159 14.61 12.68 8.51
C GLU A 159 13.22 13.19 8.94
N LEU A 160 12.58 12.53 9.91
CA LEU A 160 11.30 12.94 10.46
C LEU A 160 11.39 14.31 11.16
N LYS A 161 12.49 14.57 11.86
CA LYS A 161 12.77 15.91 12.41
C LYS A 161 12.83 16.95 11.30
N THR A 162 13.57 16.67 10.22
CA THR A 162 13.70 17.58 9.07
C THR A 162 12.35 17.81 8.39
N TYR A 163 11.51 16.77 8.28
CA TYR A 163 10.14 16.86 7.78
C TYR A 163 9.30 17.84 8.58
N TYR A 164 9.27 17.72 9.91
CA TYR A 164 8.48 18.62 10.75
C TYR A 164 9.03 20.05 10.77
N GLU A 165 10.36 20.24 10.71
CA GLU A 165 10.97 21.57 10.57
C GLU A 165 10.56 22.26 9.25
N GLY A 166 10.30 21.49 8.19
CA GLY A 166 9.82 21.98 6.89
C GLY A 166 8.31 22.26 6.80
N LEU A 167 7.54 21.97 7.84
CA LEU A 167 6.08 21.98 7.81
C LEU A 167 5.47 23.37 7.61
N GLY A 168 6.22 24.44 7.91
CA GLY A 168 5.74 25.82 7.75
C GLY A 168 5.34 26.19 6.31
N SER A 169 5.77 25.40 5.31
CA SER A 169 5.39 25.57 3.91
C SER A 169 4.04 24.96 3.55
N VAL A 170 3.48 24.09 4.39
CA VAL A 170 2.22 23.37 4.14
C VAL A 170 1.07 24.13 4.80
N PRO A 171 0.01 24.53 4.05
CA PRO A 171 -1.15 25.18 4.63
C PRO A 171 -1.90 24.21 5.58
N PRO A 172 -2.62 24.70 6.60
CA PRO A 172 -3.52 23.86 7.39
C PRO A 172 -4.66 23.30 6.54
N CYS A 173 -5.17 22.11 6.89
CA CYS A 173 -6.30 21.52 6.22
C CYS A 173 -7.59 22.32 6.48
N GLU A 174 -8.36 22.54 5.42
CA GLU A 174 -9.68 23.17 5.50
C GLU A 174 -10.78 22.11 5.38
N ALA A 175 -11.94 22.39 5.96
CA ALA A 175 -13.06 21.45 5.94
C ALA A 175 -13.57 21.27 4.51
N ASN A 176 -13.73 20.02 4.07
CA ASN A 176 -14.18 19.62 2.73
C ASN A 176 -13.22 19.95 1.59
N GLU A 177 -11.99 20.38 1.87
CA GLU A 177 -10.96 20.59 0.85
C GLU A 177 -9.96 19.42 0.82
N PRO A 178 -9.48 19.00 -0.36
CA PRO A 178 -8.41 18.01 -0.45
C PRO A 178 -7.16 18.53 0.26
N HIS A 179 -6.54 17.67 1.06
CA HIS A 179 -5.29 18.03 1.75
C HIS A 179 -4.31 16.84 1.72
N PRO A 180 -3.00 17.07 1.49
CA PRO A 180 -2.00 16.00 1.36
C PRO A 180 -2.00 15.00 2.53
N ARG A 181 -2.42 15.43 3.73
CA ARG A 181 -2.54 14.56 4.91
C ARG A 181 -3.46 13.36 4.71
N TYR A 182 -4.42 13.42 3.80
CA TYR A 182 -5.43 12.38 3.58
C TYR A 182 -5.04 11.41 2.46
N TYR A 183 -3.92 11.67 1.78
CA TYR A 183 -3.51 10.93 0.60
C TYR A 183 -2.13 10.31 0.76
N PRO A 184 -1.80 9.27 -0.03
CA PRO A 184 -0.46 8.72 -0.10
C PRO A 184 0.58 9.78 -0.51
N TYR A 185 1.81 9.63 0.00
CA TYR A 185 2.88 10.60 -0.27
C TYR A 185 3.31 10.76 -1.75
N PRO A 186 3.22 9.74 -2.64
CA PRO A 186 3.63 9.94 -4.03
C PRO A 186 2.71 10.94 -4.74
N SER A 187 3.30 12.00 -5.28
CA SER A 187 2.62 13.07 -6.03
C SER A 187 3.23 13.33 -7.41
N SER A 188 4.10 12.42 -7.86
CA SER A 188 4.71 12.50 -9.19
C SER A 188 5.16 11.14 -9.69
N TYR A 189 5.35 11.04 -11.01
CA TYR A 189 5.97 9.90 -11.65
C TYR A 189 6.77 10.33 -12.88
N THR A 190 7.74 9.52 -13.27
CA THR A 190 8.46 9.69 -14.53
C THR A 190 7.86 8.77 -15.58
N SER A 191 7.33 9.35 -16.65
CA SER A 191 6.77 8.63 -17.80
C SER A 191 7.87 7.91 -18.58
N ASN A 192 7.47 6.98 -19.47
CA ASN A 192 8.40 6.16 -20.26
C ASN A 192 9.29 6.98 -21.22
N ASP A 193 8.85 8.17 -21.60
CA ASP A 193 9.57 9.16 -22.40
C ASP A 193 10.54 10.03 -21.57
N GLY A 194 10.61 9.81 -20.25
CA GLY A 194 11.45 10.57 -19.34
C GLY A 194 10.81 11.86 -18.81
N THR A 195 9.57 12.16 -19.19
CA THR A 195 8.86 13.34 -18.69
C THR A 195 8.47 13.14 -17.23
N LEU A 196 8.87 14.07 -16.36
CA LEU A 196 8.43 14.13 -14.97
C LEU A 196 7.04 14.76 -14.92
N VAL A 197 6.06 14.01 -14.41
CA VAL A 197 4.67 14.43 -14.28
C VAL A 197 4.33 14.59 -12.81
N HIS A 198 3.90 15.78 -12.41
CA HIS A 198 3.35 16.06 -11.09
C HIS A 198 1.83 16.06 -11.12
N PHE A 199 1.22 15.65 -10.00
CA PHE A 199 -0.23 15.62 -9.85
C PHE A 199 -0.64 15.92 -8.41
N ASP A 200 -1.86 16.45 -8.26
CA ASP A 200 -2.51 16.66 -6.97
C ASP A 200 -3.73 15.75 -6.84
N TYR A 201 -3.90 15.16 -5.66
CA TYR A 201 -5.06 14.33 -5.34
C TYR A 201 -6.32 15.18 -5.16
N LEU A 202 -7.43 14.70 -5.71
CA LEU A 202 -8.73 15.36 -5.62
C LEU A 202 -9.64 14.65 -4.62
N GLU A 203 -9.83 13.34 -4.76
CA GLU A 203 -10.72 12.55 -3.91
C GLU A 203 -10.37 11.06 -3.90
N THR A 204 -10.86 10.33 -2.91
CA THR A 204 -10.86 8.87 -2.89
C THR A 204 -11.96 8.33 -3.80
N LEU A 205 -11.66 7.30 -4.60
CA LEU A 205 -12.67 6.68 -5.48
C LEU A 205 -13.45 5.54 -4.81
N GLU A 206 -13.08 5.18 -3.59
CA GLU A 206 -13.77 4.19 -2.76
C GLU A 206 -14.00 4.80 -1.36
N GLU A 207 -15.24 4.75 -0.86
CA GLU A 207 -15.59 5.15 0.52
C GLU A 207 -15.23 4.03 1.52
N ASP A 208 -14.01 3.50 1.45
CA ASP A 208 -13.52 2.42 2.32
C ASP A 208 -12.20 2.82 2.99
N ALA A 209 -12.02 2.35 4.22
CA ALA A 209 -10.77 2.47 4.99
C ALA A 209 -9.53 1.91 4.27
N ALA A 210 -9.75 0.88 3.46
CA ALA A 210 -8.74 0.17 2.67
C ALA A 210 -8.65 0.70 1.23
N CYS A 211 -9.21 1.89 0.95
CA CYS A 211 -9.13 2.53 -0.35
C CYS A 211 -7.67 2.66 -0.79
N VAL A 212 -7.38 2.15 -1.99
CA VAL A 212 -6.07 2.23 -2.63
C VAL A 212 -6.14 2.95 -3.98
N THR A 213 -7.28 3.55 -4.30
CA THR A 213 -7.62 4.10 -5.61
C THR A 213 -8.07 5.55 -5.47
N TYR A 214 -7.35 6.48 -6.08
CA TYR A 214 -7.55 7.92 -5.89
C TYR A 214 -7.73 8.64 -7.23
N LEU A 215 -8.62 9.62 -7.26
CA LEU A 215 -8.71 10.59 -8.35
C LEU A 215 -7.65 11.67 -8.13
N ALA A 216 -6.92 12.01 -9.17
CA ALA A 216 -5.94 13.09 -9.16
C ALA A 216 -5.99 13.88 -10.46
N GLN A 217 -5.35 15.05 -10.47
CA GLN A 217 -5.21 15.91 -11.63
C GLN A 217 -3.75 16.25 -11.87
N ILE A 218 -3.31 16.13 -13.12
CA ILE A 218 -1.96 16.51 -13.53
C ILE A 218 -1.81 18.03 -13.39
N THR A 219 -0.76 18.48 -12.71
CA THR A 219 -0.51 19.91 -12.48
C THR A 219 0.66 20.45 -13.29
N ASN A 220 1.72 19.68 -13.45
CA ASN A 220 2.91 20.08 -14.20
C ASN A 220 3.54 18.90 -14.96
N GLN A 221 4.16 19.20 -16.09
CA GLN A 221 4.96 18.25 -16.86
C GLN A 221 6.29 18.89 -17.25
N THR A 222 7.41 18.18 -17.05
CA THR A 222 8.74 18.66 -17.42
C THR A 222 9.47 17.59 -18.20
N THR A 223 9.86 17.93 -19.43
CA THR A 223 10.69 17.06 -20.28
C THR A 223 12.10 17.62 -20.26
N SER A 224 13.10 16.79 -19.97
CA SER A 224 14.54 17.11 -19.90
C SER A 224 14.98 18.41 -20.59
N GLY A 225 14.88 19.54 -19.87
CA GLY A 225 15.38 20.86 -20.27
C GLY A 225 14.35 21.92 -20.68
N ASP A 226 13.09 21.58 -20.94
CA ASP A 226 12.03 22.54 -21.25
C ASP A 226 10.76 22.27 -20.43
N VAL A 227 10.27 23.30 -19.74
CA VAL A 227 8.97 23.29 -19.06
C VAL A 227 7.91 23.64 -20.10
N THR A 228 7.21 22.64 -20.62
CA THR A 228 6.02 22.86 -21.43
C THR A 228 4.82 22.95 -20.49
N THR A 229 4.37 24.16 -20.17
CA THR A 229 3.03 24.39 -19.61
C THR A 229 2.03 24.27 -20.75
N ASP A 230 1.74 23.04 -21.19
CA ASP A 230 0.55 22.79 -22.01
C ASP A 230 -0.67 22.99 -21.11
N GLU A 231 -1.39 24.10 -21.28
CA GLU A 231 -2.59 24.43 -20.49
C GLU A 231 -3.64 23.31 -20.56
N ASP A 232 -3.70 22.58 -21.67
CA ASP A 232 -4.59 21.41 -21.85
C ASP A 232 -4.15 20.20 -21.00
N ALA A 233 -2.84 19.98 -20.81
CA ALA A 233 -2.32 18.88 -20.00
C ALA A 233 -2.54 19.09 -18.49
N ALA A 234 -2.51 20.35 -18.03
CA ALA A 234 -2.76 20.74 -16.64
C ALA A 234 -4.22 20.54 -16.16
N SER A 235 -5.13 20.14 -17.07
CA SER A 235 -6.52 19.82 -16.76
C SER A 235 -6.83 18.31 -16.74
N THR A 236 -5.85 17.46 -17.03
CA THR A 236 -6.08 16.03 -17.22
C THR A 236 -6.31 15.32 -15.90
N LYS A 237 -7.49 14.71 -15.74
CA LYS A 237 -7.82 13.80 -14.64
C LYS A 237 -7.22 12.41 -14.86
N ILE A 238 -6.65 11.86 -13.79
CA ILE A 238 -6.01 10.55 -13.75
C ILE A 238 -6.50 9.76 -12.53
N VAL A 239 -6.37 8.45 -12.60
CA VAL A 239 -6.53 7.55 -11.45
C VAL A 239 -5.17 7.07 -11.01
N VAL A 240 -4.88 7.21 -9.72
CA VAL A 240 -3.67 6.69 -9.06
C VAL A 240 -4.07 5.53 -8.16
N LYS A 241 -3.52 4.35 -8.41
CA LYS A 241 -3.82 3.12 -7.66
C LYS A 241 -2.54 2.49 -7.09
N PHE A 242 -2.58 2.03 -5.85
CA PHE A 242 -1.48 1.32 -5.20
C PHE A 242 -1.79 -0.17 -5.09
N VAL A 243 -0.93 -1.02 -5.66
CA VAL A 243 -1.22 -2.45 -5.83
C VAL A 243 0.01 -3.32 -5.56
N ALA A 244 -0.18 -4.49 -4.94
CA ALA A 244 0.89 -5.47 -4.73
C ALA A 244 1.14 -6.36 -5.96
N ARG A 245 0.17 -6.44 -6.87
CA ARG A 245 0.23 -7.20 -8.12
C ARG A 245 -0.64 -6.52 -9.18
N TYR A 246 -0.19 -6.57 -10.44
CA TYR A 246 -0.90 -5.92 -11.54
C TYR A 246 -0.61 -6.61 -12.89
N GLY A 247 -1.65 -6.88 -13.68
CA GLY A 247 -1.50 -7.41 -15.04
C GLY A 247 -1.21 -6.31 -16.05
N LYS A 248 -0.01 -5.73 -16.01
CA LYS A 248 0.42 -4.61 -16.88
C LYS A 248 0.24 -4.93 -18.36
N GLU A 249 0.69 -6.11 -18.81
CA GLU A 249 0.63 -6.50 -20.23
C GLU A 249 -0.83 -6.61 -20.72
N VAL A 250 -1.73 -7.06 -19.85
CA VAL A 250 -3.16 -7.16 -20.14
C VAL A 250 -3.79 -5.78 -20.23
N HIS A 251 -3.47 -4.89 -19.29
CA HIS A 251 -3.95 -3.51 -19.31
C HIS A 251 -3.46 -2.79 -20.58
N GLU A 252 -2.17 -2.88 -20.92
CA GLU A 252 -1.61 -2.27 -22.12
C GLU A 252 -2.25 -2.83 -23.41
N LEU A 253 -2.52 -4.13 -23.46
CA LEU A 253 -3.22 -4.76 -24.59
C LEU A 253 -4.63 -4.17 -24.74
N LEU A 254 -5.45 -4.19 -23.69
CA LEU A 254 -6.83 -3.69 -23.78
C LEU A 254 -6.88 -2.18 -24.00
N ALA A 255 -5.95 -1.41 -23.44
CA ALA A 255 -5.86 0.03 -23.67
C ALA A 255 -5.56 0.36 -25.14
N ARG A 256 -4.64 -0.39 -25.77
CA ARG A 256 -4.31 -0.23 -27.20
C ARG A 256 -5.51 -0.50 -28.11
N GLU A 257 -6.33 -1.48 -27.77
CA GLU A 257 -7.55 -1.83 -28.50
C GLU A 257 -8.76 -0.97 -28.09
N GLY A 258 -8.57 0.05 -27.23
CA GLY A 258 -9.62 0.97 -26.80
C GLY A 258 -10.62 0.38 -25.79
N HIS A 259 -10.31 -0.76 -25.18
CA HIS A 259 -11.15 -1.49 -24.21
C HIS A 259 -10.75 -1.26 -22.75
N ALA A 260 -9.78 -0.39 -22.47
CA ALA A 260 -9.39 0.01 -21.12
C ALA A 260 -8.90 1.47 -21.13
N PRO A 261 -8.88 2.16 -19.98
CA PRO A 261 -8.24 3.47 -19.88
C PRO A 261 -6.75 3.35 -20.23
N ARG A 262 -6.16 4.39 -20.82
CA ARG A 262 -4.74 4.40 -21.14
C ARG A 262 -3.90 4.31 -19.85
N LEU A 263 -2.98 3.36 -19.81
CA LEU A 263 -1.98 3.26 -18.75
C LEU A 263 -0.88 4.33 -18.98
N ARG A 264 -0.70 5.23 -18.01
CA ARG A 264 0.32 6.30 -18.05
C ARG A 264 1.60 5.91 -17.33
N TYR A 265 1.48 5.18 -16.22
CA TYR A 265 2.63 4.77 -15.43
C TYR A 265 2.37 3.46 -14.69
N TYR A 266 3.41 2.65 -14.56
CA TYR A 266 3.46 1.48 -13.71
C TYR A 266 4.89 1.32 -13.18
N GLY A 267 5.07 1.41 -11.86
CA GLY A 267 6.41 1.31 -11.27
C GLY A 267 6.40 1.18 -9.75
N SER A 268 7.56 0.83 -9.19
CA SER A 268 7.76 0.68 -7.75
C SER A 268 7.58 2.02 -7.03
N VAL A 269 6.82 2.02 -5.94
CA VAL A 269 6.57 3.22 -5.10
C VAL A 269 7.87 3.76 -4.50
N SER A 270 8.84 2.90 -4.22
CA SER A 270 10.12 3.29 -3.63
C SER A 270 11.13 3.87 -4.64
N GLY A 271 10.81 3.87 -5.94
CA GLY A 271 11.75 4.31 -7.00
C GLY A 271 12.97 3.40 -7.19
N ILE A 272 13.12 2.35 -6.38
CA ILE A 272 14.18 1.35 -6.51
C ILE A 272 13.76 0.39 -7.63
N PRO A 273 14.57 0.21 -8.69
CA PRO A 273 14.31 -0.78 -9.72
C PRO A 273 14.22 -2.15 -9.07
N SER A 274 13.06 -2.82 -9.19
CA SER A 274 12.98 -4.24 -8.88
C SER A 274 13.98 -4.94 -9.81
N SER A 275 15.06 -5.50 -9.26
CA SER A 275 15.97 -6.35 -10.02
C SER A 275 15.09 -7.40 -10.73
N GLY A 276 15.09 -7.40 -12.06
CA GLY A 276 14.03 -7.96 -12.93
C GLY A 276 13.77 -9.47 -12.85
N VAL A 277 14.20 -10.12 -11.78
CA VAL A 277 13.83 -11.48 -11.40
C VAL A 277 12.86 -11.38 -10.22
N LEU A 278 11.57 -11.57 -10.49
CA LEU A 278 10.57 -11.81 -9.46
C LEU A 278 10.96 -13.11 -8.73
N PRO A 279 11.46 -13.08 -7.48
CA PRO A 279 11.75 -14.32 -6.75
C PRO A 279 10.45 -15.08 -6.52
N SER A 280 10.52 -16.40 -6.33
CA SER A 280 9.31 -17.20 -6.14
C SER A 280 8.50 -16.73 -4.91
N PRO A 281 7.18 -16.96 -4.84
CA PRO A 281 6.36 -16.56 -3.68
C PRO A 281 6.87 -17.08 -2.33
N ALA A 282 7.58 -18.22 -2.34
CA ALA A 282 8.19 -18.84 -1.16
C ALA A 282 9.48 -18.14 -0.70
N GLU A 283 10.21 -17.46 -1.60
CA GLU A 283 11.44 -16.72 -1.30
C GLU A 283 11.18 -15.26 -0.87
N ARG A 284 9.92 -14.79 -1.00
CA ARG A 284 9.52 -13.41 -0.67
C ARG A 284 9.10 -13.16 0.78
N SER A 285 8.89 -14.21 1.58
CA SER A 285 8.29 -14.05 2.90
C SER A 285 9.30 -14.31 4.03
N PRO A 286 9.85 -13.28 4.70
CA PRO A 286 9.99 -13.39 6.15
C PRO A 286 8.58 -13.50 6.76
N PRO A 287 8.42 -14.19 7.90
CA PRO A 287 7.12 -14.45 8.50
C PRO A 287 6.46 -13.15 8.95
N GLY A 288 5.41 -12.74 8.22
CA GLY A 288 4.31 -11.91 8.71
C GLY A 288 4.61 -10.43 9.02
N LEU A 289 3.60 -9.60 8.76
CA LEU A 289 3.33 -8.29 9.38
C LEU A 289 3.93 -7.02 8.76
N CYS A 290 4.83 -7.07 7.78
CA CYS A 290 5.35 -5.85 7.12
C CYS A 290 4.74 -5.68 5.71
N LEU A 291 4.00 -4.58 5.45
CA LEU A 291 3.72 -4.14 4.08
C LEU A 291 5.04 -3.59 3.52
N ARG A 292 5.73 -4.46 2.78
CA ARG A 292 6.98 -4.16 2.08
C ARG A 292 6.68 -3.15 0.95
N SER A 293 7.10 -1.90 1.10
CA SER A 293 6.94 -0.87 0.05
C SER A 293 7.62 -1.24 -1.27
N ASP A 294 8.66 -2.08 -1.23
CA ASP A 294 9.32 -2.64 -2.41
C ASP A 294 8.48 -3.70 -3.16
N LEU A 295 7.34 -4.12 -2.58
CA LEU A 295 6.36 -4.99 -3.22
C LEU A 295 5.11 -4.22 -3.70
N MET A 296 5.02 -2.91 -3.44
CA MET A 296 3.92 -2.08 -3.89
C MET A 296 4.29 -1.32 -5.16
N TYR A 297 3.35 -1.31 -6.10
CA TYR A 297 3.44 -0.59 -7.36
C TYR A 297 2.42 0.54 -7.37
N MET A 298 2.83 1.68 -7.89
CA MET A 298 1.93 2.77 -8.26
C MET A 298 1.53 2.57 -9.72
N VAL A 299 0.22 2.58 -9.97
CA VAL A 299 -0.39 2.54 -11.29
C VAL A 299 -1.07 3.86 -11.53
N VAL A 300 -0.76 4.51 -12.65
CA VAL A 300 -1.44 5.74 -13.08
C VAL A 300 -2.10 5.48 -14.42
N MET A 301 -3.39 5.78 -14.54
CA MET A 301 -4.16 5.63 -15.76
C MET A 301 -5.10 6.80 -15.99
N ASP A 302 -5.60 6.94 -17.22
CA ASP A 302 -6.63 7.95 -17.53
C ASP A 302 -7.90 7.74 -16.70
N TYR A 303 -8.48 8.84 -16.20
CA TYR A 303 -9.81 8.79 -15.61
C TYR A 303 -10.86 8.61 -16.70
N VAL A 304 -11.85 7.75 -16.44
CA VAL A 304 -12.97 7.50 -17.35
C VAL A 304 -14.23 8.10 -16.73
N GLU A 305 -14.81 9.10 -17.40
CA GLU A 305 -16.14 9.58 -17.08
C GLU A 305 -17.17 8.53 -17.48
N ALA A 306 -17.59 7.73 -16.50
CA ALA A 306 -18.52 6.65 -16.73
C ALA A 306 -19.94 7.17 -17.03
N SER A 307 -20.55 6.66 -18.09
CA SER A 307 -21.97 6.84 -18.36
C SER A 307 -22.79 6.25 -17.21
N SER A 308 -23.78 7.02 -16.74
CA SER A 308 -24.74 6.56 -15.72
C SER A 308 -25.68 5.46 -16.22
N LYS A 309 -25.72 5.22 -17.53
CA LYS A 309 -26.58 4.21 -18.15
C LYS A 309 -25.73 3.10 -18.75
N THR A 310 -25.96 1.88 -18.27
CA THR A 310 -25.48 0.67 -18.92
C THR A 310 -26.12 0.53 -20.31
N PRO A 311 -25.33 0.42 -21.39
CA PRO A 311 -25.86 0.18 -22.72
C PRO A 311 -26.60 -1.17 -22.80
N SER A 312 -27.70 -1.23 -23.56
CA SER A 312 -28.45 -2.49 -23.76
C SER A 312 -27.63 -3.57 -24.47
N ASN A 313 -26.54 -3.16 -25.15
CA ASN A 313 -25.60 -4.05 -25.82
C ASN A 313 -24.35 -4.39 -24.97
N ALA A 314 -24.36 -4.10 -23.65
CA ALA A 314 -23.21 -4.28 -22.75
C ALA A 314 -22.56 -5.68 -22.86
N ARG A 315 -23.37 -6.74 -22.78
CA ARG A 315 -22.87 -8.13 -22.90
C ARG A 315 -22.26 -8.41 -24.28
N GLN A 316 -22.85 -7.88 -25.35
CA GLN A 316 -22.32 -8.01 -26.71
C GLN A 316 -20.98 -7.29 -26.88
N GLN A 317 -20.73 -6.22 -26.12
CA GLN A 317 -19.42 -5.53 -26.12
C GLN A 317 -18.34 -6.32 -25.36
N ILE A 318 -18.69 -7.05 -24.30
CA ILE A 318 -17.71 -7.81 -23.49
C ILE A 318 -17.18 -9.05 -24.19
N SER A 319 -18.06 -9.78 -24.88
CA SER A 319 -17.70 -11.08 -25.46
C SER A 319 -16.52 -11.01 -26.44
N PRO A 320 -16.43 -10.00 -27.34
CA PRO A 320 -15.24 -9.76 -28.16
C PRO A 320 -13.97 -9.47 -27.36
N VAL A 321 -14.06 -8.68 -26.28
CA VAL A 321 -12.91 -8.34 -25.42
C VAL A 321 -12.34 -9.59 -24.75
N LEU A 322 -13.20 -10.47 -24.22
CA LEU A 322 -12.77 -11.75 -23.65
C LEU A 322 -12.15 -12.66 -24.72
N THR A 323 -12.72 -12.69 -25.92
CA THR A 323 -12.19 -13.48 -27.04
C THR A 323 -10.77 -13.02 -27.41
N LEU A 324 -10.57 -11.71 -27.56
CA LEU A 324 -9.26 -11.09 -27.78
C LEU A 324 -8.27 -11.46 -26.67
N LEU A 325 -8.68 -11.31 -25.40
CA LEU A 325 -7.82 -11.58 -24.26
C LEU A 325 -7.35 -13.04 -24.22
N HIS A 326 -8.30 -13.96 -24.34
CA HIS A 326 -8.06 -15.39 -24.22
C HIS A 326 -7.28 -15.95 -25.43
N SER A 327 -7.50 -15.43 -26.64
CA SER A 327 -6.71 -15.82 -27.81
C SER A 327 -5.26 -15.35 -27.71
N ASN A 328 -5.01 -14.22 -27.03
CA ASN A 328 -3.65 -13.75 -26.73
C ASN A 328 -2.98 -14.44 -25.53
N GLY A 329 -3.61 -15.46 -24.94
CA GLY A 329 -3.03 -16.24 -23.83
C GLY A 329 -3.14 -15.55 -22.46
N TYR A 330 -4.03 -14.57 -22.33
CA TYR A 330 -4.30 -13.86 -21.08
C TYR A 330 -5.67 -14.19 -20.51
N VAL A 331 -5.88 -13.92 -19.23
CA VAL A 331 -7.15 -13.97 -18.50
C VAL A 331 -7.34 -12.70 -17.68
N PHE A 332 -8.59 -12.35 -17.40
CA PHE A 332 -8.92 -11.17 -16.60
C PHE A 332 -9.02 -11.53 -15.12
N GLY A 333 -9.76 -12.57 -14.80
CA GLY A 333 -9.82 -13.21 -13.49
C GLY A 333 -10.81 -12.60 -12.51
N ASP A 334 -11.06 -11.29 -12.59
CA ASP A 334 -11.99 -10.59 -11.70
C ASP A 334 -13.15 -9.89 -12.45
N LEU A 335 -13.71 -10.54 -13.47
CA LEU A 335 -14.77 -9.93 -14.27
C LEU A 335 -16.04 -9.78 -13.45
N ARG A 336 -16.44 -8.54 -13.15
CA ARG A 336 -17.65 -8.19 -12.39
C ARG A 336 -18.18 -6.85 -12.88
N GLY A 337 -19.45 -6.55 -12.64
CA GLY A 337 -20.06 -5.27 -13.06
C GLY A 337 -19.30 -4.04 -12.56
N GLN A 338 -18.72 -4.11 -11.36
CA GLN A 338 -17.89 -3.04 -10.78
C GLN A 338 -16.58 -2.79 -11.53
N ASN A 339 -16.08 -3.79 -12.26
CA ASN A 339 -14.82 -3.72 -13.02
C ASN A 339 -15.05 -3.41 -14.52
N VAL A 340 -16.29 -3.04 -14.88
CA VAL A 340 -16.70 -2.70 -16.24
C VAL A 340 -17.37 -1.33 -16.23
N LEU A 341 -16.73 -0.37 -16.89
CA LEU A 341 -17.28 0.97 -17.13
C LEU A 341 -17.72 1.11 -18.59
N PHE A 342 -18.57 2.09 -18.86
CA PHE A 342 -18.88 2.56 -20.20
C PHE A 342 -18.52 4.03 -20.27
N ASP A 343 -17.74 4.45 -21.26
CA ASP A 343 -17.43 5.86 -21.46
C ASP A 343 -18.65 6.65 -21.96
N ALA A 344 -18.48 7.97 -22.17
CA ALA A 344 -19.54 8.86 -22.64
C ALA A 344 -20.17 8.43 -23.98
N ASP A 345 -19.40 7.74 -24.83
CA ASP A 345 -19.86 7.21 -26.12
C ASP A 345 -20.54 5.84 -25.99
N GLY A 346 -20.60 5.30 -24.76
CA GLY A 346 -21.16 3.99 -24.48
C GLY A 346 -20.24 2.83 -24.83
N ASN A 347 -18.95 3.08 -25.03
CA ASN A 347 -17.95 2.04 -25.30
C ASN A 347 -17.42 1.48 -23.98
N ILE A 348 -17.22 0.17 -23.97
CA ILE A 348 -16.75 -0.53 -22.79
C ILE A 348 -15.29 -0.22 -22.42
N LYS A 349 -15.04 -0.05 -21.12
CA LYS A 349 -13.72 0.07 -20.50
C LYS A 349 -13.59 -0.89 -19.33
N PHE A 350 -12.66 -1.84 -19.42
CA PHE A 350 -12.29 -2.70 -18.31
C PHE A 350 -11.36 -1.94 -17.37
N ILE A 351 -11.57 -2.10 -16.07
CA ILE A 351 -10.74 -1.53 -14.99
C ILE A 351 -10.37 -2.61 -13.97
N ASP A 352 -9.44 -2.32 -13.08
CA ASP A 352 -8.92 -3.24 -12.05
C ASP A 352 -8.25 -4.52 -12.60
N PHE A 353 -7.01 -4.36 -13.04
CA PHE A 353 -6.20 -5.44 -13.64
C PHE A 353 -5.39 -6.26 -12.62
N ASN A 354 -5.72 -6.20 -11.34
CA ASN A 354 -4.94 -6.83 -10.28
C ASN A 354 -4.80 -8.35 -10.44
N TRP A 355 -5.77 -9.02 -11.07
CA TRP A 355 -5.83 -10.48 -11.17
C TRP A 355 -5.48 -10.99 -12.56
N CYS A 356 -5.30 -10.07 -13.50
CA CYS A 356 -5.00 -10.35 -14.89
C CYS A 356 -3.61 -10.99 -15.04
N GLY A 357 -3.44 -11.83 -16.05
CA GLY A 357 -2.15 -12.41 -16.37
C GLY A 357 -2.25 -13.57 -17.36
N ARG A 358 -1.13 -14.28 -17.55
CA ARG A 358 -1.08 -15.45 -18.43
C ARG A 358 -1.77 -16.65 -17.81
N TYR A 359 -2.39 -17.48 -18.65
CA TYR A 359 -2.95 -18.77 -18.25
C TYR A 359 -2.32 -19.92 -19.06
N ASP A 360 -2.48 -21.15 -18.56
CA ASP A 360 -1.98 -22.33 -19.26
C ASP A 360 -2.89 -22.70 -20.43
N MET A 361 -2.46 -22.36 -21.65
CA MET A 361 -3.16 -22.66 -22.90
C MET A 361 -3.17 -24.16 -23.26
N ASN A 362 -2.36 -25.00 -22.60
CA ASN A 362 -2.32 -26.44 -22.86
C ASN A 362 -3.49 -27.19 -22.22
N ILE A 363 -4.09 -26.60 -21.19
CA ILE A 363 -5.28 -27.13 -20.54
C ILE A 363 -6.50 -26.59 -21.29
N ARG A 364 -7.41 -27.48 -21.69
CA ARG A 364 -8.68 -27.09 -22.33
C ARG A 364 -9.76 -26.82 -21.30
N ASP A 365 -10.46 -25.71 -21.49
CA ASP A 365 -11.62 -25.36 -20.69
C ASP A 365 -12.91 -25.89 -21.33
N LYS A 366 -13.87 -26.28 -20.49
CA LYS A 366 -15.22 -26.62 -20.93
C LYS A 366 -16.07 -25.34 -20.98
N GLY A 367 -16.96 -25.23 -21.96
CA GLY A 367 -17.94 -24.14 -22.04
C GLY A 367 -17.44 -22.86 -22.71
N LEU A 368 -16.24 -22.84 -23.30
CA LEU A 368 -15.80 -21.73 -24.14
C LEU A 368 -16.55 -21.72 -25.48
N PRO A 369 -16.76 -20.55 -26.11
CA PRO A 369 -17.27 -20.46 -27.47
C PRO A 369 -16.43 -21.30 -28.45
N ALA A 370 -17.10 -22.06 -29.32
CA ALA A 370 -16.42 -23.02 -30.21
C ALA A 370 -15.41 -22.37 -31.17
N GLY A 371 -15.62 -21.09 -31.56
CA GLY A 371 -14.67 -20.32 -32.35
C GLY A 371 -13.37 -20.02 -31.59
N LEU A 372 -13.51 -19.57 -30.34
CA LEU A 372 -12.39 -19.20 -29.46
C LEU A 372 -11.51 -20.41 -29.12
N GLN A 373 -12.13 -21.57 -28.80
CA GLN A 373 -11.34 -22.76 -28.48
C GLN A 373 -10.45 -23.21 -29.65
N LYS A 374 -10.95 -23.09 -30.90
CA LYS A 374 -10.16 -23.38 -32.10
C LYS A 374 -9.00 -22.40 -32.28
N GLU A 375 -9.15 -21.15 -31.88
CA GLU A 375 -8.10 -20.13 -31.97
C GLU A 375 -6.99 -20.39 -30.93
N ILE A 376 -7.38 -20.69 -29.69
CA ILE A 376 -6.46 -21.11 -28.61
C ILE A 376 -5.68 -22.36 -29.05
N ASP A 377 -6.37 -23.36 -29.62
CA ASP A 377 -5.75 -24.60 -30.07
C ASP A 377 -4.71 -24.41 -31.19
N LYS A 378 -4.81 -23.34 -31.99
CA LYS A 378 -3.80 -23.00 -33.01
C LYS A 378 -2.54 -22.39 -32.38
N LEU A 379 -2.71 -21.57 -31.35
CA LEU A 379 -1.63 -20.79 -30.73
C LEU A 379 -0.86 -21.56 -29.64
N ARG A 380 -1.46 -22.62 -29.08
CA ARG A 380 -0.83 -23.46 -28.03
C ARG A 380 0.51 -24.09 -28.41
N ILE A 381 0.78 -24.27 -29.71
CA ILE A 381 1.95 -25.01 -30.20
C ILE A 381 3.28 -24.27 -29.92
N ASN A 382 3.22 -22.98 -29.58
CA ASN A 382 4.39 -22.10 -29.49
C ASN A 382 4.64 -21.50 -28.08
N GLN A 383 4.06 -22.02 -27.00
CA GLN A 383 4.29 -21.48 -25.66
C GLN A 383 5.10 -22.42 -24.76
N ASP A 384 6.26 -21.93 -24.32
CA ASP A 384 7.02 -22.49 -23.19
C ASP A 384 6.30 -22.19 -21.87
N GLY A 385 6.40 -23.12 -20.91
CA GLY A 385 5.78 -23.00 -19.59
C GLY A 385 6.19 -21.71 -18.88
N GLY A 386 5.23 -21.05 -18.24
CA GLY A 386 5.45 -19.79 -17.54
C GLY A 386 4.68 -19.70 -16.22
N PRO A 387 4.98 -18.71 -15.36
CA PRO A 387 4.18 -18.49 -14.17
C PRO A 387 2.76 -18.05 -14.59
N TYR A 388 1.79 -18.92 -14.36
CA TYR A 388 0.38 -18.64 -14.62
C TYR A 388 -0.25 -17.92 -13.43
N THR A 389 -1.15 -16.98 -13.72
CA THR A 389 -1.85 -16.23 -12.67
C THR A 389 -2.77 -17.13 -11.85
N ARG A 390 -2.89 -16.83 -10.56
CA ARG A 390 -3.66 -17.58 -9.56
C ARG A 390 -4.49 -16.63 -8.71
N TYR A 391 -5.62 -17.12 -8.24
CA TYR A 391 -6.41 -16.40 -7.25
C TYR A 391 -5.64 -16.22 -5.94
N PRO A 392 -5.83 -15.09 -5.23
CA PRO A 392 -5.20 -14.87 -3.94
C PRO A 392 -5.72 -15.89 -2.91
N LEU A 393 -4.98 -16.06 -1.80
CA LEU A 393 -5.46 -16.90 -0.69
C LEU A 393 -6.71 -16.29 -0.04
N SER A 394 -6.71 -14.97 0.15
CA SER A 394 -7.76 -14.21 0.82
C SER A 394 -8.90 -13.79 -0.12
N MET A 395 -9.44 -14.71 -0.92
CA MET A 395 -10.65 -14.42 -1.69
C MET A 395 -11.85 -14.21 -0.77
N SER A 396 -12.76 -13.30 -1.17
CA SER A 396 -14.04 -13.14 -0.48
C SER A 396 -14.82 -14.46 -0.43
N THR A 397 -15.37 -14.78 0.74
CA THR A 397 -16.18 -15.99 0.98
C THR A 397 -17.67 -15.75 0.84
N VAL A 398 -18.08 -14.59 0.29
CA VAL A 398 -19.50 -14.26 0.08
C VAL A 398 -20.13 -15.29 -0.85
N THR A 399 -21.17 -15.95 -0.35
CA THR A 399 -21.85 -17.02 -1.09
C THR A 399 -22.44 -16.48 -2.38
N GLY A 400 -22.19 -17.18 -3.49
CA GLY A 400 -22.70 -16.77 -4.80
C GLY A 400 -21.88 -15.68 -5.50
N MET A 401 -20.85 -15.09 -4.87
CA MET A 401 -20.00 -14.08 -5.51
C MET A 401 -19.21 -14.66 -6.69
N TRP A 402 -18.59 -15.83 -6.52
CA TRP A 402 -17.70 -16.43 -7.51
C TRP A 402 -18.37 -17.54 -8.31
N ALA A 403 -17.89 -17.80 -9.53
CA ALA A 403 -18.30 -18.95 -10.33
C ALA A 403 -17.64 -20.24 -9.83
N THR A 404 -18.20 -21.39 -10.21
CA THR A 404 -17.65 -22.71 -9.86
C THR A 404 -16.20 -22.83 -10.38
N GLY A 405 -15.29 -23.29 -9.52
CA GLY A 405 -13.86 -23.44 -9.84
C GLY A 405 -12.98 -22.26 -9.45
N MET A 406 -13.57 -21.11 -9.11
CA MET A 406 -12.85 -19.95 -8.58
C MET A 406 -12.61 -20.10 -7.07
N THR A 407 -11.56 -20.82 -6.70
CA THR A 407 -11.17 -21.04 -5.29
C THR A 407 -9.80 -20.45 -4.98
N PRO A 408 -9.48 -20.19 -3.70
CA PRO A 408 -8.16 -19.70 -3.30
C PRO A 408 -7.02 -20.50 -3.92
N LEU A 409 -6.00 -19.81 -4.42
CA LEU A 409 -4.79 -20.37 -5.06
C LEU A 409 -5.02 -21.18 -6.35
N ALA A 410 -6.26 -21.34 -6.82
CA ALA A 410 -6.53 -22.00 -8.09
C ALA A 410 -5.98 -21.16 -9.26
N PRO A 411 -5.50 -21.80 -10.34
CA PRO A 411 -5.18 -21.11 -11.58
C PRO A 411 -6.38 -20.34 -12.10
N ILE A 412 -6.15 -19.12 -12.60
CA ILE A 412 -7.19 -18.35 -13.28
C ILE A 412 -7.29 -18.85 -14.72
N ARG A 413 -8.52 -19.04 -15.20
CA ARG A 413 -8.84 -19.75 -16.45
C ARG A 413 -9.85 -18.96 -17.28
N PRO A 414 -9.78 -19.02 -18.62
CA PRO A 414 -10.80 -18.43 -19.49
C PRO A 414 -12.24 -18.75 -19.10
N CYS A 415 -12.55 -20.00 -18.73
CA CYS A 415 -13.91 -20.37 -18.31
C CYS A 415 -14.43 -19.58 -17.09
N HIS A 416 -13.55 -19.09 -16.22
CA HIS A 416 -13.96 -18.27 -15.09
C HIS A 416 -14.48 -16.91 -15.56
N ASP A 417 -13.79 -16.26 -16.50
CA ASP A 417 -14.24 -14.98 -17.07
C ASP A 417 -15.60 -15.12 -17.76
N TRP A 418 -15.77 -16.17 -18.58
CA TRP A 418 -17.05 -16.44 -19.26
C TRP A 418 -18.18 -16.78 -18.28
N ALA A 419 -17.90 -17.58 -17.25
CA ALA A 419 -18.89 -17.89 -16.23
C ALA A 419 -19.29 -16.65 -15.42
N MET A 420 -18.34 -15.74 -15.17
CA MET A 420 -18.63 -14.47 -14.49
C MET A 420 -19.41 -13.51 -15.39
N LEU A 421 -19.15 -13.46 -16.70
CA LEU A 421 -19.98 -12.72 -17.66
C LEU A 421 -21.44 -13.16 -17.60
N GLU A 422 -21.69 -14.46 -17.39
CA GLU A 422 -23.04 -14.99 -17.23
C GLU A 422 -23.74 -14.51 -15.94
N LYS A 423 -22.97 -14.18 -14.91
CA LYS A 423 -23.47 -13.74 -13.60
C LYS A 423 -23.70 -12.24 -13.49
N ILE A 424 -23.17 -11.43 -14.39
CA ILE A 424 -23.36 -9.97 -14.34
C ILE A 424 -24.82 -9.64 -14.71
N SER A 425 -25.52 -8.96 -13.79
CA SER A 425 -26.82 -8.34 -14.06
C SER A 425 -26.60 -6.98 -14.72
N TRP A 426 -27.24 -6.75 -15.87
CA TRP A 426 -27.15 -5.50 -16.64
C TRP A 426 -28.41 -4.64 -16.50
N THR A 427 -29.05 -4.72 -15.32
CA THR A 427 -30.31 -4.03 -14.99
C THR A 427 -30.10 -2.64 -14.44
#